data_AF-A0A0D6M2G7-F1
#
_entry.id   AF-A0A0D6M2G7-F1
#
_cell.length_a   1.000
_cell.length_b   1.000
_cell.length_c   1.000
_cell.angle_alpha   90.00
_cell.angle_beta   90.00
_cell.angle_gamma   90.00
#
_symmetry.space_group_name_H-M   'P 1'
#
loop_
_entity.id
_entity.type
_entity.pdbx_description
1 polymer ?
#
loop_
_entity_poly.entity_id
_entity_poly.type
_entity_poly.pdbx_seq_one_letter_code
_entity_poly.pdbx_strand_id
1 'polypeptide(L)'
;MKIQEIQQTDFYPTYPGVISFQEYVVAHETGHALGFWHTHQRPDRDRHISINWKNVMEEATASFMPFRSMLQAFGIRQVPLWVSGSTGGFLGVSPRRVPYDYGSLMHYHAVAHAIKVSDFTIVPKELKYVTTMGTEKMAFLDAKVINDIYCPSKFHAQLIDIHACVGRSNLRCMAGGYPDPNNCAVCRCPEGLGGADCSRLQPSMLRSARSHRFRVGHGLINCFQVPDGSRVRFRLSDGEFPCSYGCQSYVEIKHKLDIRLTGFRR
;
A
#
# COMPACT_ATOMS: atom_id res chain seq x y z
N MET A 1 19.48 -7.23 -1.66
CA MET A 1 18.05 -7.24 -1.25
C MET A 1 17.98 -6.68 0.16
N LYS A 2 17.43 -5.47 0.37
CA LYS A 2 17.21 -4.92 1.72
C LYS A 2 15.86 -5.42 2.20
N ILE A 3 15.84 -6.31 3.19
CA ILE A 3 14.59 -6.76 3.82
C ILE A 3 14.39 -5.90 5.05
N GLN A 4 13.32 -5.12 5.02
CA GLN A 4 12.88 -4.29 6.12
C GLN A 4 11.74 -5.00 6.84
N GLU A 5 12.05 -5.34 8.09
CA GLU A 5 11.14 -5.61 9.19
C GLU A 5 10.31 -6.89 9.14
N ILE A 6 10.36 -7.63 10.26
CA ILE A 6 9.28 -8.50 10.71
C ILE A 6 8.46 -7.58 11.63
N GLN A 7 7.44 -6.90 11.09
CA GLN A 7 6.51 -6.16 11.96
C GLN A 7 5.62 -7.18 12.64
N GLN A 8 5.80 -7.37 13.95
CA GLN A 8 4.80 -8.01 14.80
C GLN A 8 3.92 -6.88 15.34
N THR A 9 2.68 -6.77 14.86
CA THR A 9 1.69 -5.83 15.42
C THR A 9 1.11 -6.43 16.69
N ASP A 10 1.86 -6.42 17.80
CA ASP A 10 1.30 -6.76 19.10
C ASP A 10 0.31 -5.67 19.54
N PHE A 11 -0.90 -6.11 19.85
CA PHE A 11 -2.09 -5.32 20.11
C PHE A 11 -2.07 -4.75 21.54
N TYR A 12 -1.77 -3.45 21.72
CA TYR A 12 -2.28 -2.64 22.84
C TYR A 12 -2.37 -1.16 22.41
N PRO A 13 -3.38 -0.41 22.87
CA PRO A 13 -3.86 0.80 22.21
C PRO A 13 -2.99 1.98 22.61
N THR A 14 -2.06 2.41 21.75
CA THR A 14 -1.47 3.77 21.75
C THR A 14 -0.47 3.94 20.58
N TYR A 15 -0.96 3.81 19.35
CA TYR A 15 -0.28 4.43 18.18
C TYR A 15 -1.31 5.09 17.27
N PRO A 16 -1.07 6.32 16.78
CA PRO A 16 -1.91 6.94 15.78
C PRO A 16 -1.63 6.24 14.44
N GLY A 17 -2.37 5.18 14.14
CA GLY A 17 -2.15 4.42 12.91
C GLY A 17 -2.69 2.98 12.87
N VAL A 18 -3.29 2.50 13.96
CA VAL A 18 -4.15 1.30 13.91
C VAL A 18 -5.58 1.79 13.84
N ILE A 19 -6.19 1.55 12.70
CA ILE A 19 -7.53 1.96 12.36
C ILE A 19 -8.48 0.87 12.89
N SER A 20 -9.36 1.19 13.84
CA SER A 20 -10.43 0.27 14.29
C SER A 20 -11.37 -0.08 13.12
N PHE A 21 -12.15 -1.16 13.24
CA PHE A 21 -13.08 -1.59 12.18
C PHE A 21 -13.97 -0.45 11.65
N GLN A 22 -14.42 0.46 12.53
CA GLN A 22 -15.18 1.65 12.15
C GLN A 22 -14.33 2.71 11.45
N GLU A 23 -13.10 2.94 11.90
CA GLU A 23 -12.20 3.92 11.29
C GLU A 23 -11.77 3.49 9.88
N TYR A 24 -11.71 2.18 9.59
CA TYR A 24 -11.27 1.67 8.28
C TYR A 24 -12.31 1.97 7.23
N VAL A 25 -13.56 1.66 7.54
CA VAL A 25 -14.68 1.99 6.68
C VAL A 25 -14.71 3.49 6.43
N VAL A 26 -14.56 4.31 7.47
CA VAL A 26 -14.50 5.77 7.30
C VAL A 26 -13.37 6.20 6.38
N ALA A 27 -12.15 5.65 6.53
CA ALA A 27 -11.02 5.98 5.67
C ALA A 27 -11.24 5.53 4.21
N HIS A 28 -11.80 4.33 4.00
CA HIS A 28 -12.12 3.78 2.67
C HIS A 28 -13.16 4.64 1.96
N GLU A 29 -14.28 4.94 2.63
CA GLU A 29 -15.34 5.77 2.08
C GLU A 29 -14.88 7.22 1.87
N THR A 30 -14.01 7.74 2.74
CA THR A 30 -13.35 9.03 2.51
C THR A 30 -12.48 8.99 1.24
N GLY A 31 -11.79 7.87 0.98
CA GLY A 31 -11.08 7.64 -0.27
C GLY A 31 -11.99 7.78 -1.49
N HIS A 32 -13.18 7.17 -1.45
CA HIS A 32 -14.18 7.36 -2.50
C HIS A 32 -14.64 8.80 -2.65
N ALA A 33 -14.87 9.53 -1.54
CA ALA A 33 -15.22 10.94 -1.58
C ALA A 33 -14.11 11.82 -2.18
N LEU A 34 -12.84 11.43 -2.01
CA LEU A 34 -11.67 12.02 -2.66
C LEU A 34 -11.46 11.53 -4.11
N GLY A 35 -12.40 10.77 -4.68
CA GLY A 35 -12.35 10.34 -6.08
C GLY A 35 -11.48 9.11 -6.35
N PHE A 36 -11.08 8.37 -5.31
CA PHE A 36 -10.39 7.09 -5.48
C PHE A 36 -11.38 5.96 -5.73
N TRP A 37 -11.02 5.08 -6.64
CA TRP A 37 -11.78 3.87 -6.98
C TRP A 37 -11.09 2.65 -6.40
N HIS A 38 -11.77 1.51 -6.40
CA HIS A 38 -11.15 0.30 -5.90
C HIS A 38 -9.94 -0.08 -6.74
N THR A 39 -8.87 -0.54 -6.08
CA THR A 39 -7.59 -0.86 -6.72
C THR A 39 -7.75 -1.98 -7.75
N HIS A 40 -8.68 -2.92 -7.54
CA HIS A 40 -9.02 -3.97 -8.52
C HIS A 40 -9.83 -3.46 -9.71
N GLN A 41 -10.17 -2.17 -9.80
CA GLN A 41 -10.85 -1.57 -10.97
C GLN A 41 -9.89 -0.82 -11.89
N ARG A 42 -8.58 -0.79 -11.54
CA ARG A 42 -7.55 -0.14 -12.35
C ARG A 42 -7.47 -0.73 -13.77
N PRO A 43 -7.14 0.09 -14.79
CA PRO A 43 -6.97 -0.39 -16.17
C PRO A 43 -5.87 -1.44 -16.36
N ASP A 44 -4.88 -1.49 -15.48
CA ASP A 44 -3.75 -2.44 -15.53
C ASP A 44 -3.94 -3.67 -14.63
N ARG A 45 -5.09 -3.80 -13.95
CA ARG A 45 -5.34 -4.86 -12.96
C ARG A 45 -5.10 -6.28 -13.45
N ASP A 46 -5.35 -6.58 -14.72
CA ASP A 46 -5.31 -7.96 -15.25
C ASP A 46 -3.86 -8.49 -15.33
N ARG A 47 -2.87 -7.60 -15.18
CA ARG A 47 -1.45 -7.96 -15.00
C ARG A 47 -1.15 -8.44 -13.58
N HIS A 48 -2.03 -8.15 -12.61
CA HIS A 48 -1.79 -8.34 -11.18
C HIS A 48 -2.77 -9.31 -10.53
N ILE A 49 -4.02 -9.33 -10.99
CA ILE A 49 -5.11 -10.15 -10.47
C ILE A 49 -5.89 -10.85 -11.59
N SER A 50 -6.77 -11.76 -11.22
CA SER A 50 -7.76 -12.38 -12.10
C SER A 50 -9.07 -12.51 -11.34
N ILE A 51 -10.16 -12.21 -12.01
CA ILE A 51 -11.50 -12.36 -11.45
C ILE A 51 -12.03 -13.75 -11.80
N ASN A 52 -12.37 -14.54 -10.78
CA ASN A 52 -13.05 -15.81 -10.99
C ASN A 52 -14.57 -15.59 -11.01
N TRP A 53 -15.09 -15.27 -12.18
CA TRP A 53 -16.51 -14.95 -12.39
C TRP A 53 -17.47 -16.07 -11.96
N LYS A 54 -17.03 -17.34 -11.95
CA LYS A 54 -17.84 -18.47 -11.48
C LYS A 54 -18.14 -18.40 -9.98
N ASN A 55 -17.31 -17.70 -9.23
CA ASN A 55 -17.44 -17.55 -7.78
C ASN A 55 -18.11 -16.22 -7.41
N VAL A 56 -18.31 -15.31 -8.36
CA VAL A 56 -18.89 -13.98 -8.12
C VAL A 56 -20.42 -14.09 -8.13
N MET A 57 -21.09 -13.53 -7.13
CA MET A 57 -22.56 -13.40 -7.13
C MET A 57 -23.02 -12.61 -8.35
N GLU A 58 -24.06 -13.08 -9.05
CA GLU A 58 -24.50 -12.53 -10.33
C GLU A 58 -24.84 -11.02 -10.23
N GLU A 59 -25.51 -10.65 -9.15
CA GLU A 59 -25.87 -9.27 -8.79
C GLU A 59 -24.67 -8.36 -8.51
N ALA A 60 -23.50 -8.92 -8.21
CA ALA A 60 -22.28 -8.17 -7.89
C ALA A 60 -21.30 -8.05 -9.06
N THR A 61 -21.59 -8.63 -10.22
CA THR A 61 -20.69 -8.65 -11.40
C THR A 61 -20.27 -7.24 -11.83
N ALA A 62 -21.16 -6.26 -11.76
CA ALA A 62 -20.86 -4.86 -12.08
C ALA A 62 -19.76 -4.25 -11.19
N SER A 63 -19.68 -4.65 -9.91
CA SER A 63 -18.68 -4.16 -8.95
C SER A 63 -17.24 -4.55 -9.32
N PHE A 64 -17.08 -5.59 -10.15
CA PHE A 64 -15.78 -6.05 -10.66
C PHE A 64 -15.42 -5.46 -12.02
N MET A 65 -16.27 -4.63 -12.64
CA MET A 65 -15.95 -4.03 -13.94
C MET A 65 -14.83 -2.99 -13.80
N PRO A 66 -13.92 -2.85 -14.79
CA PRO A 66 -12.93 -1.78 -14.78
C PRO A 66 -13.61 -0.41 -14.77
N PHE A 67 -13.01 0.58 -14.12
CA PHE A 67 -13.59 1.92 -14.03
C PHE A 67 -13.88 2.55 -15.40
N ARG A 68 -13.03 2.29 -16.39
CA ARG A 68 -13.24 2.73 -17.79
C ARG A 68 -14.54 2.20 -18.39
N SER A 69 -14.88 0.94 -18.10
CA SER A 69 -16.11 0.32 -18.58
C SER A 69 -17.33 0.99 -17.96
N MET A 70 -17.23 1.38 -16.68
CA MET A 70 -18.31 2.08 -15.98
C MET A 70 -18.55 3.49 -16.55
N LEU A 71 -17.49 4.27 -16.75
CA LEU A 71 -17.59 5.61 -17.35
C LEU A 71 -18.16 5.57 -18.78
N GLN A 72 -17.75 4.59 -19.56
CA GLN A 72 -18.27 4.37 -20.90
C GLN A 72 -19.75 4.00 -20.88
N ALA A 73 -20.17 3.14 -19.94
CA ALA A 73 -21.56 2.75 -19.75
C ALA A 73 -22.47 3.93 -19.36
N PHE A 74 -21.96 4.88 -18.58
CA PHE A 74 -22.70 6.10 -18.20
C PHE A 74 -22.61 7.24 -19.21
N GLY A 75 -22.04 7.01 -20.41
CA GLY A 75 -21.92 8.05 -21.44
C GLY A 75 -21.06 9.24 -21.02
N ILE A 76 -20.24 9.09 -19.98
CA ILE A 76 -19.33 10.15 -19.51
C ILE A 76 -18.19 10.20 -20.51
N ARG A 77 -18.31 11.14 -21.46
CA ARG A 77 -17.29 11.43 -22.45
C ARG A 77 -16.03 11.91 -21.74
N GLN A 78 -15.06 11.02 -21.66
CA GLN A 78 -13.76 11.34 -21.10
C GLN A 78 -13.04 12.32 -22.00
N VAL A 79 -12.82 13.53 -21.49
CA VAL A 79 -11.99 14.54 -22.14
C VAL A 79 -10.55 14.03 -22.12
N PRO A 80 -9.91 13.77 -23.26
CA PRO A 80 -8.50 13.44 -23.28
C PRO A 80 -7.73 14.70 -22.90
N LEU A 81 -7.27 14.80 -21.65
CA LEU A 81 -6.33 15.83 -21.25
C LEU A 81 -4.96 15.44 -21.80
N TRP A 82 -4.70 15.82 -23.05
CA TRP A 82 -3.40 15.70 -23.67
C TRP A 82 -2.41 16.60 -22.94
N VAL A 83 -1.58 16.02 -22.06
CA VAL A 83 -0.33 16.66 -21.64
C VAL A 83 0.69 16.38 -22.75
N SER A 84 1.07 17.42 -23.50
CA SER A 84 2.11 17.34 -24.52
C SER A 84 3.34 16.61 -23.97
N GLY A 85 3.68 15.46 -24.58
CA GLY A 85 4.82 14.62 -24.18
C GLY A 85 4.47 13.22 -23.65
N SER A 86 3.20 12.91 -23.40
CA SER A 86 2.78 11.58 -22.93
C SER A 86 2.33 10.67 -24.08
N THR A 87 3.13 9.67 -24.42
CA THR A 87 2.68 8.55 -25.27
C THR A 87 1.68 7.68 -24.50
N GLY A 88 0.38 8.02 -24.60
CA GLY A 88 -0.75 7.15 -24.29
C GLY A 88 -1.13 7.03 -22.81
N GLY A 89 -2.20 7.70 -22.38
CA GLY A 89 -2.82 7.45 -21.08
C GLY A 89 -3.90 8.45 -20.65
N PHE A 90 -5.16 8.05 -20.81
CA PHE A 90 -6.39 8.62 -20.26
C PHE A 90 -6.30 8.98 -18.77
N LEU A 91 -6.92 10.10 -18.36
CA LEU A 91 -6.96 10.60 -16.98
C LEU A 91 -7.45 9.54 -15.99
N GLY A 92 -6.72 9.40 -14.90
CA GLY A 92 -6.89 8.37 -13.87
C GLY A 92 -5.56 7.83 -13.31
N VAL A 93 -4.42 8.27 -13.85
CA VAL A 93 -3.10 8.02 -13.26
C VAL A 93 -2.39 9.35 -13.18
N SER A 94 -2.01 9.75 -11.97
CA SER A 94 -1.00 10.80 -11.79
C SER A 94 0.16 10.57 -12.77
N PRO A 95 0.92 11.60 -13.18
CA PRO A 95 2.17 11.42 -13.94
C PRO A 95 3.16 10.43 -13.28
N ARG A 96 2.94 10.13 -11.99
CA ARG A 96 3.53 9.03 -11.24
C ARG A 96 2.75 7.74 -11.53
N ARG A 97 3.33 6.83 -12.31
CA ARG A 97 2.87 5.43 -12.39
C ARG A 97 3.01 4.79 -10.99
N VAL A 98 2.00 4.98 -10.15
CA VAL A 98 1.94 4.32 -8.84
C VAL A 98 1.77 2.83 -9.12
N PRO A 99 2.68 1.98 -8.63
CA PRO A 99 2.60 0.55 -8.89
C PRO A 99 1.31 -0.03 -8.30
N TYR A 100 0.92 -1.21 -8.77
CA TYR A 100 -0.23 -1.92 -8.21
C TYR A 100 0.11 -2.42 -6.81
N ASP A 101 -0.60 -1.90 -5.80
CA ASP A 101 -0.40 -2.28 -4.41
C ASP A 101 -1.54 -3.20 -3.95
N TYR A 102 -1.21 -4.46 -3.66
CA TYR A 102 -2.18 -5.43 -3.15
C TYR A 102 -2.68 -5.04 -1.76
N GLY A 103 -1.89 -4.29 -0.99
CA GLY A 103 -2.25 -3.82 0.35
C GLY A 103 -2.88 -2.43 0.35
N SER A 104 -3.35 -1.91 -0.78
CA SER A 104 -4.07 -0.65 -0.80
C SER A 104 -5.35 -0.75 0.02
N LEU A 105 -5.67 0.31 0.76
CA LEU A 105 -6.94 0.51 1.48
C LEU A 105 -8.16 0.35 0.56
N MET A 106 -7.99 0.69 -0.71
CA MET A 106 -9.03 0.62 -1.73
C MET A 106 -9.08 -0.76 -2.41
N HIS A 107 -8.30 -1.74 -1.98
CA HIS A 107 -8.32 -3.07 -2.58
C HIS A 107 -9.32 -3.99 -1.88
N TYR A 108 -10.21 -4.64 -2.63
CA TYR A 108 -11.11 -5.66 -2.09
C TYR A 108 -10.36 -6.87 -1.49
N HIS A 109 -10.99 -7.53 -0.53
CA HIS A 109 -10.56 -8.84 -0.08
C HIS A 109 -10.66 -9.88 -1.20
N ALA A 110 -9.87 -10.96 -1.10
CA ALA A 110 -9.85 -12.04 -2.09
C ALA A 110 -11.20 -12.76 -2.27
N VAL A 111 -12.08 -12.73 -1.25
CA VAL A 111 -13.38 -13.40 -1.20
C VAL A 111 -14.57 -12.45 -1.32
N ALA A 112 -14.33 -11.18 -1.67
CA ALA A 112 -15.39 -10.17 -1.76
C ALA A 112 -16.49 -10.64 -2.75
N HIS A 113 -17.75 -10.52 -2.36
CA HIS A 113 -18.93 -10.92 -3.16
C HIS A 113 -18.89 -12.37 -3.68
N ALA A 114 -18.27 -13.28 -2.94
CA ALA A 114 -18.26 -14.69 -3.30
C ALA A 114 -19.61 -15.36 -3.04
N ILE A 115 -20.05 -16.25 -3.93
CA ILE A 115 -21.23 -17.11 -3.73
C ILE A 115 -21.07 -17.95 -2.45
N LYS A 116 -19.86 -18.43 -2.19
CA LYS A 116 -19.48 -19.13 -0.97
C LYS A 116 -18.36 -18.36 -0.28
N VAL A 117 -18.48 -18.15 1.03
CA VAL A 117 -17.54 -17.33 1.83
C VAL A 117 -16.09 -17.86 1.79
N SER A 118 -15.87 -19.13 1.45
CA SER A 118 -14.55 -19.75 1.29
C SER A 118 -13.90 -19.53 -0.07
N ASP A 119 -14.66 -19.05 -1.06
CA ASP A 119 -14.26 -19.09 -2.46
C ASP A 119 -13.65 -17.76 -2.89
N PHE A 120 -12.46 -17.82 -3.50
CA PHE A 120 -11.81 -16.62 -4.01
C PHE A 120 -12.51 -16.11 -5.27
N THR A 121 -12.92 -14.84 -5.25
CA THR A 121 -13.41 -14.08 -6.40
C THR A 121 -12.29 -13.31 -7.06
N ILE A 122 -11.34 -12.78 -6.28
CA ILE A 122 -10.13 -12.10 -6.76
C ILE A 122 -8.92 -12.96 -6.46
N VAL A 123 -8.24 -13.43 -7.50
CA VAL A 123 -7.04 -14.27 -7.40
C VAL A 123 -5.83 -13.45 -7.85
N PRO A 124 -4.87 -13.12 -6.95
CA PRO A 124 -3.65 -12.45 -7.36
C PRO A 124 -2.78 -13.39 -8.17
N LYS A 125 -2.10 -12.87 -9.20
CA LYS A 125 -1.13 -13.65 -10.00
C LYS A 125 0.00 -14.20 -9.14
N GLU A 126 0.38 -13.45 -8.10
CA GLU A 126 1.29 -13.90 -7.04
C GLU A 126 0.49 -14.33 -5.80
N LEU A 127 0.20 -15.63 -5.66
CA LEU A 127 -0.70 -16.18 -4.63
C LEU A 127 -0.36 -15.82 -3.18
N LYS A 128 0.91 -15.52 -2.89
CA LYS A 128 1.34 -15.05 -1.56
C LYS A 128 0.66 -13.74 -1.11
N TYR A 129 0.12 -12.95 -2.04
CA TYR A 129 -0.58 -11.71 -1.74
C TYR A 129 -2.07 -11.88 -1.42
N VAL A 130 -2.61 -13.11 -1.44
CA VAL A 130 -4.03 -13.36 -1.13
C VAL A 130 -4.44 -12.76 0.21
N THR A 131 -3.59 -12.90 1.23
CA THR A 131 -3.78 -12.40 2.60
C THR A 131 -3.38 -10.94 2.79
N THR A 132 -2.74 -10.32 1.80
CA THR A 132 -2.42 -8.88 1.82
C THR A 132 -3.61 -8.04 1.36
N MET A 133 -4.44 -8.58 0.47
CA MET A 133 -5.59 -7.89 -0.10
C MET A 133 -6.71 -7.68 0.92
N GLY A 134 -7.36 -6.51 0.86
CA GLY A 134 -8.39 -6.11 1.82
C GLY A 134 -7.82 -5.82 3.20
N THR A 135 -6.66 -5.16 3.26
CA THR A 135 -6.14 -4.71 4.55
C THR A 135 -6.95 -3.53 5.09
N GLU A 136 -7.10 -3.51 6.41
CA GLU A 136 -7.81 -2.43 7.11
C GLU A 136 -6.92 -1.21 7.42
N LYS A 137 -5.69 -1.17 6.89
CA LYS A 137 -4.71 -0.11 7.14
C LYS A 137 -4.42 0.66 5.85
N MET A 138 -4.34 1.98 5.96
CA MET A 138 -3.93 2.83 4.83
C MET A 138 -2.49 2.51 4.40
N ALA A 139 -2.29 2.12 3.14
CA ALA A 139 -0.95 1.87 2.63
C ALA A 139 -0.18 3.17 2.46
N PHE A 140 1.15 3.06 2.49
CA PHE A 140 2.04 4.20 2.25
C PHE A 140 1.75 4.88 0.90
N LEU A 141 1.47 4.08 -0.15
CA LEU A 141 1.18 4.60 -1.48
C LEU A 141 -0.19 5.30 -1.54
N ASP A 142 -1.20 4.86 -0.80
CA ASP A 142 -2.50 5.53 -0.76
C ASP A 142 -2.34 6.95 -0.20
N ALA A 143 -1.69 7.08 0.97
CA ALA A 143 -1.41 8.36 1.60
C ALA A 143 -0.56 9.27 0.70
N LYS A 144 0.45 8.68 0.03
CA LYS A 144 1.31 9.42 -0.90
C LYS A 144 0.52 10.01 -2.06
N VAL A 145 -0.35 9.23 -2.69
CA VAL A 145 -1.12 9.71 -3.85
C VAL A 145 -2.11 10.80 -3.42
N ILE A 146 -2.78 10.63 -2.28
CA ILE A 146 -3.66 11.66 -1.72
C ILE A 146 -2.88 12.96 -1.51
N ASN A 147 -1.71 12.90 -0.86
CA ASN A 147 -0.90 14.09 -0.60
C ASN A 147 -0.32 14.71 -1.88
N ASP A 148 0.10 13.89 -2.86
CA ASP A 148 0.60 14.36 -4.15
C ASP A 148 -0.50 15.11 -4.94
N ILE A 149 -1.78 14.73 -4.80
CA ILE A 149 -2.92 15.39 -5.47
C ILE A 149 -3.40 16.62 -4.69
N TYR A 150 -3.62 16.47 -3.38
CA TYR A 150 -4.34 17.44 -2.56
C TYR A 150 -3.46 18.38 -1.74
N CYS A 151 -2.14 18.16 -1.70
CA CYS A 151 -1.19 19.06 -1.06
C CYS A 151 -0.21 19.70 -2.07
N PRO A 152 -0.67 20.35 -3.16
CA PRO A 152 0.22 21.02 -4.09
C PRO A 152 0.85 22.28 -3.46
N SER A 153 2.02 22.69 -3.94
CA SER A 153 2.53 24.03 -3.62
C SER A 153 1.70 25.08 -4.35
N LYS A 154 1.49 26.22 -3.70
CA LYS A 154 0.60 27.30 -4.17
C LYS A 154 1.06 28.02 -5.46
N PHE A 155 2.20 27.66 -6.07
CA PHE A 155 2.90 28.57 -7.01
C PHE A 155 3.44 28.03 -8.33
N HIS A 156 3.42 26.73 -8.65
CA HIS A 156 3.91 26.29 -9.97
C HIS A 156 3.22 25.01 -10.45
N ALA A 157 2.42 25.11 -11.51
CA ALA A 157 1.71 23.99 -12.14
C ALA A 157 2.56 23.23 -13.20
N GLN A 158 3.87 23.48 -13.28
CA GLN A 158 4.71 23.05 -14.42
C GLN A 158 5.99 22.27 -14.05
N LEU A 159 6.20 21.86 -12.78
CA LEU A 159 7.38 21.09 -12.38
C LEU A 159 7.02 19.84 -11.54
N ILE A 160 7.78 18.77 -11.75
CA ILE A 160 7.48 17.36 -11.42
C ILE A 160 7.57 17.01 -9.92
N ASP A 161 8.10 17.91 -9.08
CA ASP A 161 8.30 17.70 -7.63
C ASP A 161 7.73 18.82 -6.76
N ILE A 162 6.57 19.33 -7.15
CA ILE A 162 5.92 20.43 -6.45
C ILE A 162 4.90 19.92 -5.43
N HIS A 163 5.23 20.14 -4.16
CA HIS A 163 4.49 19.70 -2.99
C HIS A 163 4.40 20.86 -1.99
N ALA A 164 3.53 20.77 -0.97
CA ALA A 164 3.27 21.84 0.00
C ALA A 164 4.53 22.47 0.68
N CYS A 165 5.69 21.80 0.62
CA CYS A 165 6.94 22.25 1.20
C CYS A 165 7.91 22.99 0.25
N VAL A 166 7.53 23.22 -1.00
CA VAL A 166 8.35 24.02 -1.95
C VAL A 166 8.60 25.42 -1.36
N GLY A 167 9.88 25.78 -1.26
CA GLY A 167 10.32 27.06 -0.68
C GLY A 167 10.37 27.10 0.85
N ARG A 168 9.99 26.02 1.55
CA ARG A 168 10.06 25.91 3.01
C ARG A 168 11.20 25.02 3.50
N SER A 169 11.60 24.03 2.70
CA SER A 169 12.76 23.19 2.98
C SER A 169 13.35 22.59 1.70
N ASN A 170 14.65 22.28 1.73
CA ASN A 170 15.35 21.55 0.66
C ASN A 170 15.52 20.06 1.00
N LEU A 171 14.67 19.53 1.89
CA LEU A 171 14.78 18.16 2.37
C LEU A 171 14.48 17.17 1.23
N ARG A 172 15.45 16.31 0.92
CA ARG A 172 15.30 15.23 -0.06
C ARG A 172 14.94 13.93 0.64
N CYS A 173 13.75 13.42 0.37
CA CYS A 173 13.30 12.14 0.92
C CYS A 173 13.85 10.96 0.12
N MET A 174 14.50 10.04 0.82
CA MET A 174 15.08 8.84 0.24
C MET A 174 14.06 7.71 0.08
N ALA A 175 14.44 6.71 -0.72
CA ALA A 175 13.71 5.45 -0.89
C ALA A 175 12.22 5.62 -1.26
N GLY A 176 11.90 6.71 -1.96
CA GLY A 176 10.55 6.99 -2.43
C GLY A 176 9.61 7.60 -1.39
N GLY A 177 10.15 8.01 -0.23
CA GLY A 177 9.50 8.91 0.74
C GLY A 177 9.06 10.24 0.11
N TYR A 178 8.25 11.00 0.83
CA TYR A 178 7.81 12.34 0.42
C TYR A 178 7.78 13.30 1.62
N PRO A 179 7.97 14.61 1.42
CA PRO A 179 7.97 15.56 2.52
C PRO A 179 6.63 15.58 3.24
N ASP A 180 6.65 15.65 4.57
CA ASP A 180 5.41 15.74 5.35
C ASP A 180 4.72 17.09 5.08
N PRO A 181 3.47 17.10 4.56
CA PRO A 181 2.75 18.34 4.27
C PRO A 181 2.54 19.25 5.49
N ASN A 182 2.51 18.67 6.68
CA ASN A 182 2.32 19.39 7.94
C ASN A 182 3.65 19.80 8.59
N ASN A 183 4.75 19.12 8.25
CA ASN A 183 6.08 19.43 8.78
C ASN A 183 7.19 19.21 7.74
N CYS A 184 7.53 20.27 7.02
CA CYS A 184 8.51 20.23 5.94
C CYS A 184 9.96 19.89 6.36
N ALA A 185 10.24 19.80 7.67
CA ALA A 185 11.54 19.37 8.17
C ALA A 185 11.70 17.84 8.27
N VAL A 186 10.63 17.07 8.01
CA VAL A 186 10.63 15.60 8.08
C VAL A 186 9.90 14.99 6.87
N CYS A 187 10.37 13.81 6.45
CA CYS A 187 9.73 13.02 5.42
C CYS A 187 8.76 12.00 6.00
N ARG A 188 7.67 11.73 5.29
CA ARG A 188 6.87 10.52 5.44
C ARG A 188 7.57 9.37 4.71
N CYS A 189 7.90 8.33 5.48
CA CYS A 189 8.71 7.21 5.01
C CYS A 189 7.87 5.97 4.73
N PRO A 190 8.27 5.13 3.74
CA PRO A 190 7.76 3.77 3.62
C PRO A 190 7.94 3.01 4.93
N GLU A 191 7.04 2.08 5.21
CA GLU A 191 7.10 1.25 6.41
C GLU A 191 8.44 0.51 6.52
N GLY A 192 9.04 0.52 7.72
CA GLY A 192 10.38 -0.03 7.97
C GLY A 192 11.52 0.97 7.77
N LEU A 193 11.24 2.18 7.28
CA LEU A 193 12.17 3.31 7.23
C LEU A 193 11.77 4.44 8.17
N GLY A 194 12.77 5.19 8.61
CA GLY A 194 12.61 6.35 9.47
C GLY A 194 13.78 7.33 9.36
N GLY A 195 13.81 8.27 10.30
CA GLY A 195 14.69 9.45 10.23
C GLY A 195 14.06 10.59 9.43
N ALA A 196 14.71 11.75 9.45
CA ALA A 196 14.20 12.95 8.78
C ALA A 196 14.04 12.77 7.27
N ASP A 197 14.90 11.98 6.64
CA ASP A 197 15.00 11.79 5.19
C ASP A 197 14.69 10.36 4.73
N CYS A 198 14.21 9.47 5.60
CA CYS A 198 13.98 8.05 5.30
C CYS A 198 15.24 7.26 4.91
N SER A 199 16.43 7.70 5.30
CA SER A 199 17.69 6.97 5.04
C SER A 199 17.95 5.84 6.03
N ARG A 200 17.31 5.87 7.19
CA ARG A 200 17.58 4.97 8.33
C ARG A 200 16.43 4.00 8.52
N LEU A 201 16.68 2.91 9.23
CA LEU A 201 15.63 1.98 9.63
C LEU A 201 14.75 2.59 10.71
N GLN A 202 13.45 2.30 10.65
CA GLN A 202 12.53 2.65 11.72
C GLN A 202 12.92 1.88 12.99
N PRO A 203 13.10 2.53 14.15
CA PRO A 203 13.38 1.83 15.39
C PRO A 203 12.16 1.01 15.84
N SER A 204 12.38 -0.23 16.24
CA SER A 204 11.35 -1.09 16.82
C SER A 204 10.86 -0.51 18.15
N MET A 205 9.55 -0.28 18.28
CA MET A 205 8.93 0.29 19.48
C MET A 205 8.77 -0.78 20.57
N LEU A 206 9.87 -1.14 21.22
CA LEU A 206 9.89 -2.05 22.36
C LEU A 206 10.11 -1.25 23.65
N ARG A 207 9.06 -0.58 24.13
CA ARG A 207 9.00 -0.10 25.52
C ARG A 207 8.32 -1.19 26.36
N SER A 208 9.14 -2.02 26.99
CA SER A 208 8.77 -3.02 28.01
C SER A 208 8.06 -4.29 27.52
N ALA A 209 8.83 -5.25 26.99
CA ALA A 209 8.56 -6.66 27.25
C ALA A 209 9.64 -7.17 28.21
N ARG A 210 9.29 -7.28 29.50
CA ARG A 210 10.07 -8.11 30.43
C ARG A 210 9.97 -9.54 29.93
N SER A 211 11.09 -10.07 29.44
CA SER A 211 11.35 -11.51 29.32
C SER A 211 10.36 -12.35 28.50
N HIS A 212 10.13 -12.00 27.24
CA HIS A 212 9.94 -13.02 26.20
C HIS A 212 11.14 -12.97 25.26
N ARG A 213 12.00 -13.99 25.35
CA ARG A 213 13.23 -14.12 24.54
C ARG A 213 12.87 -14.31 23.07
N PHE A 214 12.94 -13.25 22.28
CA PHE A 214 13.17 -13.39 20.84
C PHE A 214 14.67 -13.60 20.60
N ARG A 215 15.09 -14.87 20.51
CA ARG A 215 16.45 -15.20 20.03
C ARG A 215 16.48 -15.13 18.50
N VAL A 216 16.54 -13.91 17.98
CA VAL A 216 17.16 -13.69 16.68
C VAL A 216 18.66 -13.61 16.98
N GLY A 217 19.44 -14.54 16.43
CA GLY A 217 20.88 -14.62 16.71
C GLY A 217 21.55 -13.25 16.64
N HIS A 218 22.11 -12.81 17.78
CA HIS A 218 22.95 -11.63 17.98
C HIS A 218 22.56 -10.36 17.20
N GLY A 219 21.51 -9.64 17.61
CA GLY A 219 21.38 -8.22 17.29
C GLY A 219 19.95 -7.71 17.08
N LEU A 220 19.66 -6.56 17.67
CA LEU A 220 18.56 -5.66 17.27
C LEU A 220 18.75 -5.32 15.78
N ILE A 221 17.82 -5.76 14.93
CA ILE A 221 17.74 -5.47 13.48
C ILE A 221 19.11 -5.49 12.78
N ASN A 222 19.60 -6.68 12.46
CA ASN A 222 20.76 -6.82 11.58
C ASN A 222 20.31 -6.80 10.13
N CYS A 223 20.67 -5.73 9.39
CA CYS A 223 20.72 -5.80 7.94
C CYS A 223 21.62 -6.97 7.53
N PHE A 224 21.07 -7.98 6.87
CA PHE A 224 21.89 -9.01 6.22
C PHE A 224 22.36 -8.46 4.87
N GLN A 225 23.64 -8.10 4.77
CA GLN A 225 24.28 -7.92 3.46
C GLN A 225 24.58 -9.29 2.89
N VAL A 226 24.09 -9.54 1.67
CA VAL A 226 24.23 -10.82 1.00
C VAL A 226 24.76 -10.52 -0.42
N PRO A 227 25.79 -11.24 -0.90
CA PRO A 227 26.36 -11.00 -2.22
C PRO A 227 25.31 -11.09 -3.34
N ASP A 228 25.49 -10.28 -4.38
CA ASP A 228 24.59 -10.28 -5.53
C ASP A 228 24.50 -11.69 -6.16
N GLY A 229 23.28 -12.12 -6.48
CA GLY A 229 22.98 -13.47 -7.01
C GLY A 229 22.76 -14.55 -5.95
N SER A 230 23.04 -14.29 -4.68
CA SER A 230 22.78 -15.23 -3.58
C SER A 230 21.30 -15.29 -3.21
N ARG A 231 20.84 -16.46 -2.72
CA ARG A 231 19.46 -16.66 -2.24
C ARG A 231 19.44 -16.72 -0.71
N VAL A 232 18.54 -15.96 -0.10
CA VAL A 232 18.33 -15.98 1.36
C VAL A 232 17.08 -16.78 1.67
N ARG A 233 17.18 -17.75 2.58
CA ARG A 233 16.04 -18.51 3.09
C ARG A 233 15.71 -18.04 4.51
N PHE A 234 14.50 -17.52 4.69
CA PHE A 234 13.94 -17.25 6.01
C PHE A 234 13.06 -18.42 6.42
N ARG A 235 13.21 -18.88 7.66
CA ARG A 235 12.33 -19.88 8.27
C ARG A 235 11.71 -19.22 9.50
N LEU A 236 10.42 -18.95 9.45
CA LEU A 236 9.65 -18.58 10.63
C LEU A 236 9.49 -19.86 11.45
N SER A 237 10.06 -19.92 12.66
CA SER A 237 10.12 -21.15 13.45
C SER A 237 8.81 -21.44 14.18
N ASP A 238 8.20 -20.43 14.78
CA ASP A 238 6.94 -20.51 15.53
C ASP A 238 6.23 -19.15 15.51
N GLY A 239 4.90 -19.16 15.41
CA GLY A 239 4.04 -17.98 15.48
C GLY A 239 2.59 -18.31 15.11
N GLU A 240 1.66 -18.16 16.06
CA GLU A 240 0.23 -18.21 15.78
C GLU A 240 -0.28 -16.78 15.58
N PHE A 241 -0.52 -16.42 14.33
CA PHE A 241 -1.18 -15.16 13.99
C PHE A 241 -2.63 -15.47 13.67
N PRO A 242 -3.60 -15.08 14.52
CA PRO A 242 -5.01 -15.26 14.21
C PRO A 242 -5.36 -14.37 13.02
N CYS A 243 -5.31 -14.95 11.82
CA CYS A 243 -5.60 -14.27 10.57
C CYS A 243 -7.07 -14.53 10.18
N SER A 244 -7.92 -13.51 10.34
CA SER A 244 -9.15 -13.37 9.56
C SER A 244 -8.84 -12.67 8.23
N TYR A 245 -9.83 -12.57 7.33
CA TYR A 245 -9.69 -11.79 6.09
C TYR A 245 -9.28 -10.35 6.41
N GLY A 246 -8.16 -9.88 5.84
CA GLY A 246 -7.58 -8.56 6.11
C GLY A 246 -6.44 -8.53 7.14
N CYS A 247 -6.23 -9.65 7.88
CA CYS A 247 -5.19 -9.90 8.90
C CYS A 247 -4.75 -8.66 9.69
N GLN A 248 -5.18 -8.54 10.95
CA GLN A 248 -4.72 -7.46 11.85
C GLN A 248 -3.39 -7.78 12.57
N SER A 249 -3.07 -9.08 12.70
CA SER A 249 -1.80 -9.60 13.20
C SER A 249 -1.14 -10.42 12.10
N TYR A 250 0.04 -10.01 11.65
CA TYR A 250 0.76 -10.68 10.56
C TYR A 250 2.25 -10.41 10.64
N VAL A 251 3.03 -11.23 9.95
CA VAL A 251 4.39 -10.89 9.53
C VAL A 251 4.36 -10.46 8.07
N GLU A 252 4.75 -9.21 7.80
CA GLU A 252 4.89 -8.71 6.44
C GLU A 252 6.31 -8.93 5.92
N ILE A 253 6.42 -9.43 4.68
CA ILE A 253 7.70 -9.63 4.00
C ILE A 253 7.72 -8.81 2.72
N LYS A 254 8.49 -7.70 2.74
CA LYS A 254 8.77 -6.88 1.55
C LYS A 254 9.99 -7.45 0.82
N HIS A 255 9.75 -8.03 -0.35
CA HIS A 255 10.79 -8.69 -1.16
C HIS A 255 11.04 -8.03 -2.51
N LYS A 256 10.21 -7.05 -2.91
CA LYS A 256 10.37 -6.30 -4.15
C LYS A 256 11.42 -5.19 -3.96
N LEU A 257 12.05 -4.76 -5.05
CA LEU A 257 13.03 -3.65 -5.01
C LEU A 257 12.37 -2.33 -4.59
N ASP A 258 11.12 -2.14 -5.01
CA ASP A 258 10.31 -1.01 -4.57
C ASP A 258 9.72 -1.29 -3.18
N ILE A 259 10.39 -0.74 -2.16
CA ILE A 259 10.00 -0.91 -0.75
C ILE A 259 8.72 -0.14 -0.37
N ARG A 260 8.23 0.74 -1.24
CA ARG A 260 6.98 1.48 -1.01
C ARG A 260 5.76 0.57 -1.06
N LEU A 261 5.88 -0.54 -1.77
CA LEU A 261 4.82 -1.52 -1.92
C LEU A 261 4.59 -2.30 -0.63
N THR A 262 3.34 -2.66 -0.39
CA THR A 262 3.00 -3.62 0.66
C THR A 262 3.62 -4.98 0.32
N GLY A 263 4.17 -5.63 1.34
CA GLY A 263 4.70 -6.97 1.28
C GLY A 263 3.59 -8.04 1.32
N PHE A 264 3.99 -9.30 1.18
CA PHE A 264 3.04 -10.39 1.43
C PHE A 264 2.95 -10.65 2.93
N ARG A 265 1.77 -11.05 3.41
CA ARG A 265 1.48 -11.22 4.83
C ARG A 265 1.21 -12.68 5.18
N ARG A 266 1.73 -13.13 6.32
CA ARG A 266 1.60 -14.49 6.84
C ARG A 266 1.19 -14.46 8.30
#